data_AF-A0A8H4EJH7-F1
#
_entry.id   AF-A0A8H4EJH7-F1
#
_cell.length_a   1.000
_cell.length_b   1.000
_cell.length_c   1.000
_cell.angle_alpha   90.00
_cell.angle_beta   90.00
_cell.angle_gamma   90.00
#
_symmetry.space_group_name_H-M   'P 1'
#
loop_
_entity.id
_entity.type
_entity.pdbx_description
1 polymer ?
#
loop_
_entity_poly.entity_id
_entity_poly.type
_entity_poly.pdbx_seq_one_letter_code
_entity_poly.pdbx_strand_id
1 'polypeptide(L)'
;MLIVMNSYYNILYRYDLGARKTSYAFRGTEGVIVYHIKDQNKCLALMWKVPYSRSNGWYIKVYDGFINPNKDLFHEMRDKSHMGGDGKIYEGTLDGGLCYSGSMGGTGKPHVEIILQYCSSKNETR
;
A
#
# COMPACT_ATOMS: atom_id res chain seq x y z
N MET A 1 -9.04 6.61 -0.72
CA MET A 1 -8.08 5.50 -0.75
C MET A 1 -8.74 4.33 -0.03
N LEU A 2 -8.75 3.15 -0.65
CA LEU A 2 -9.42 1.95 -0.15
C LEU A 2 -8.35 0.87 0.05
N ILE A 3 -8.19 0.34 1.25
CA ILE A 3 -7.30 -0.82 1.47
C ILE A 3 -8.18 -1.98 1.91
N VAL A 4 -8.08 -3.10 1.20
CA VAL A 4 -8.86 -4.32 1.45
C VAL A 4 -7.90 -5.42 1.90
N MET A 5 -7.94 -5.80 3.18
CA MET A 5 -7.10 -6.90 3.68
C MET A 5 -7.94 -8.17 3.82
N ASN A 6 -7.61 -9.22 3.06
CA ASN A 6 -8.22 -10.55 3.18
C ASN A 6 -7.27 -11.48 3.95
N SER A 7 -7.63 -11.81 5.19
CA SER A 7 -7.03 -12.92 5.93
C SER A 7 -8.06 -14.04 6.04
N TYR A 8 -7.66 -15.28 5.77
CA TYR A 8 -8.51 -16.48 5.85
C TYR A 8 -8.79 -16.88 7.30
N TYR A 9 -9.47 -15.99 8.02
CA TYR A 9 -10.33 -16.22 9.17
C TYR A 9 -11.39 -15.10 9.17
N ASN A 10 -12.29 -15.12 8.17
CA ASN A 10 -13.56 -14.38 8.12
C ASN A 10 -13.61 -12.95 8.74
N ILE A 11 -12.62 -12.10 8.48
CA ILE A 11 -12.77 -10.65 8.71
C ILE A 11 -12.12 -9.90 7.54
N LEU A 12 -12.98 -9.41 6.64
CA LEU A 12 -12.62 -8.38 5.67
C LEU A 12 -12.39 -7.08 6.45
N TYR A 13 -11.14 -6.70 6.68
CA TYR A 13 -10.85 -5.37 7.18
C TYR A 13 -10.79 -4.41 6.00
N ARG A 14 -11.86 -3.65 5.82
CA ARG A 14 -11.93 -2.55 4.88
C ARG A 14 -11.55 -1.26 5.61
N TYR A 15 -10.44 -0.66 5.19
CA TYR A 15 -10.04 0.67 5.67
C TYR A 15 -10.24 1.69 4.55
N ASP A 16 -11.16 2.62 4.77
CA ASP A 16 -11.38 3.77 3.89
C ASP A 16 -10.66 4.98 4.48
N LEU A 17 -9.59 5.41 3.81
CA LEU A 17 -8.79 6.57 4.21
C LEU A 17 -8.85 7.67 3.16
N GLY A 18 -9.00 8.91 3.62
CA GLY A 18 -9.02 10.11 2.79
C GLY A 18 -7.82 10.99 3.09
N ALA A 19 -7.04 11.34 2.06
CA ALA A 19 -6.00 12.35 2.15
C ALA A 19 -6.22 13.41 1.06
N ARG A 20 -5.98 14.68 1.39
CA ARG A 20 -6.09 15.80 0.43
C ARG A 20 -4.91 16.74 0.59
N LYS A 21 -4.55 17.41 -0.51
CA LYS A 21 -3.57 18.50 -0.49
C LYS A 21 -4.06 19.66 0.37
N THR A 22 -3.12 20.46 0.86
CA THR A 22 -3.43 21.76 1.46
C THR A 22 -4.11 22.68 0.44
N SER A 23 -5.14 23.39 0.89
CA SER A 23 -5.82 24.41 0.07
C SER A 23 -4.83 25.44 -0.45
N TYR A 24 -5.03 25.91 -1.69
CA TYR A 24 -4.16 26.90 -2.35
C TYR A 24 -2.68 26.53 -2.52
N ALA A 25 -2.31 25.26 -2.32
CA ALA A 25 -0.96 24.77 -2.62
C ALA A 25 -0.86 24.17 -4.04
N PHE A 26 0.25 24.46 -4.72
CA PHE A 26 0.72 23.77 -5.95
C PHE A 26 1.43 22.44 -5.63
N ARG A 27 1.03 21.79 -4.54
CA ARG A 27 1.57 20.51 -4.08
C ARG A 27 0.48 19.45 -4.11
N GLY A 28 0.92 18.22 -4.33
CA GLY A 28 0.08 17.03 -4.28
C GLY A 28 -0.25 16.57 -2.86
N THR A 29 -0.75 15.35 -2.74
CA THR A 29 -0.75 14.58 -1.48
C THR A 29 0.18 13.38 -1.63
N GLU A 30 1.10 13.23 -0.68
CA GLU A 30 2.01 12.10 -0.60
C GLU A 30 2.14 11.71 0.87
N GLY A 31 2.30 10.43 1.16
CA GLY A 31 2.44 9.96 2.54
C GLY A 31 2.67 8.47 2.65
N VAL A 32 2.88 8.02 3.89
CA VAL A 32 2.98 6.61 4.27
C VAL A 32 2.02 6.34 5.42
N ILE A 33 1.29 5.23 5.33
CA ILE A 33 0.53 4.66 6.44
C ILE A 33 1.17 3.32 6.80
N VAL A 34 1.25 3.03 8.09
CA VAL A 34 1.78 1.78 8.62
C VAL A 34 0.69 1.10 9.43
N TYR A 35 0.45 -0.18 9.14
CA TYR A 35 -0.41 -1.06 9.91
C TYR A 35 0.43 -2.11 10.62
N HIS A 36 0.19 -2.30 11.91
CA HIS A 36 0.77 -3.41 12.66
C HIS A 36 -0.05 -4.66 12.41
N ILE A 37 0.59 -5.71 11.90
CA ILE A 37 -0.08 -6.98 11.65
C ILE A 37 -0.24 -7.65 13.01
N LYS A 38 -1.49 -7.75 13.48
CA LYS A 38 -1.79 -8.34 14.78
C LYS A 38 -1.19 -9.74 14.90
N ASP A 39 -0.66 -10.05 16.07
CA ASP A 39 -0.08 -11.35 16.41
C ASP A 39 1.17 -11.71 15.57
N GLN A 40 1.73 -10.74 14.86
CA GLN A 40 3.01 -10.85 14.15
C GLN A 40 3.91 -9.68 14.56
N ASN A 41 5.21 -9.95 14.71
CA ASN A 41 6.19 -8.89 14.86
C ASN A 41 6.53 -8.30 13.48
N LYS A 42 5.51 -7.80 12.76
CA LYS A 42 5.61 -7.28 11.40
C LYS A 42 4.68 -6.08 11.19
N CYS A 43 5.09 -5.20 10.29
CA CYS A 43 4.32 -4.02 9.88
C CYS A 43 4.11 -4.00 8.37
N LEU A 44 2.90 -3.70 7.93
CA LEU A 44 2.59 -3.39 6.55
C LEU A 44 2.64 -1.87 6.34
N ALA A 45 3.50 -1.40 5.44
CA ALA A 45 3.55 0.00 5.06
C ALA A 45 3.03 0.21 3.63
N LEU A 46 2.17 1.21 3.47
CA LEU A 46 1.68 1.68 2.17
C LEU A 46 2.07 3.14 1.96
N MET A 47 2.74 3.41 0.85
CA MET A 47 3.04 4.74 0.35
C MET A 47 2.12 5.09 -0.80
N TRP A 48 1.63 6.34 -0.82
CA TRP A 48 0.97 6.92 -1.99
C TRP A 48 1.60 8.25 -2.36
N LYS A 49 1.52 8.60 -3.65
CA LYS A 49 1.91 9.88 -4.19
C LYS A 49 0.96 10.30 -5.30
N VAL A 50 0.36 11.48 -5.12
CA VAL A 50 -0.55 12.15 -6.04
C VAL A 50 -0.03 13.58 -6.23
N PRO A 51 0.99 13.79 -7.08
CA PRO A 51 1.63 15.09 -7.26
C PRO A 51 0.73 16.06 -8.04
N TYR A 52 1.04 17.36 -8.00
CA TYR A 52 0.24 18.38 -8.71
C TYR A 52 0.35 18.29 -10.24
N SER A 53 1.54 17.99 -10.77
CA SER A 53 1.84 18.00 -12.21
C SER A 53 2.81 16.88 -12.63
N ARG A 54 2.62 15.67 -12.11
CA ARG A 54 3.40 14.46 -12.46
C ARG A 54 2.52 13.22 -12.36
N SER A 55 3.07 12.06 -12.70
CA SER A 55 2.38 10.78 -12.55
C SER A 55 2.20 10.40 -11.08
N ASN A 56 1.02 9.86 -10.80
CA ASN A 56 0.70 9.19 -9.55
C ASN A 56 1.57 7.95 -9.35
N GLY A 57 1.78 7.56 -8.10
CA GLY A 57 2.44 6.30 -7.79
C GLY A 57 2.14 5.81 -6.38
N TRP A 58 2.40 4.54 -6.17
CA TRP A 58 2.26 3.90 -4.87
C TRP A 58 3.30 2.80 -4.67
N TYR A 59 3.49 2.40 -3.41
CA TYR A 59 4.39 1.31 -3.03
C TYR A 59 3.89 0.62 -1.76
N ILE A 60 4.03 -0.70 -1.71
CA ILE A 60 3.67 -1.49 -0.53
C ILE A 60 4.83 -2.39 -0.13
N LYS A 61 5.06 -2.53 1.17
CA LYS A 61 6.11 -3.39 1.71
C LYS A 61 5.75 -3.87 3.11
N VAL A 62 6.16 -5.09 3.44
CA VAL A 62 6.15 -5.62 4.81
C VAL A 62 7.54 -5.40 5.42
N TYR A 63 7.57 -4.94 6.66
CA TYR A 63 8.78 -4.79 7.46
C TYR A 63 8.71 -5.73 8.66
N ASP A 64 9.85 -6.32 9.02
CA ASP A 64 9.98 -7.04 10.28
C ASP A 64 10.12 -6.06 11.45
N GLY A 65 9.61 -6.46 12.61
CA GLY A 65 9.58 -5.63 13.79
C GLY A 65 8.41 -4.65 13.84
N PHE A 66 8.41 -3.84 14.89
CA PHE A 66 7.50 -2.73 15.08
C PHE A 66 8.15 -1.44 14.55
N ILE A 67 7.61 -0.89 13.46
CA ILE A 67 8.08 0.38 12.89
C ILE A 67 7.00 1.46 13.01
N ASN A 68 7.45 2.69 13.17
CA ASN A 68 6.59 3.88 13.16
C ASN A 68 6.82 4.67 11.85
N PRO A 69 5.77 5.28 11.28
CA PRO A 69 5.93 6.17 10.15
C PRO A 69 6.80 7.36 10.53
N ASN A 70 7.91 7.55 9.82
CA ASN A 70 8.82 8.67 9.99
C ASN A 70 9.30 9.20 8.64
N LYS A 71 10.09 10.29 8.66
CA LYS A 71 10.57 10.95 7.45
C LYS A 71 11.48 10.05 6.61
N ASP A 72 12.30 9.22 7.25
CA ASP A 72 13.25 8.34 6.56
C ASP A 72 12.52 7.21 5.83
N LEU A 73 11.53 6.58 6.49
CA LEU A 73 10.64 5.59 5.89
C LEU A 73 9.87 6.19 4.70
N PHE A 74 9.38 7.42 4.85
CA PHE A 74 8.71 8.14 3.76
C PHE A 74 9.63 8.28 2.54
N HIS A 75 10.87 8.75 2.73
CA HIS A 75 11.81 8.90 1.63
C HIS A 75 12.18 7.56 0.99
N GLU A 76 12.49 6.53 1.80
CA GLU A 76 12.79 5.19 1.28
C GLU A 76 11.66 4.66 0.39
N MET A 77 10.42 4.71 0.88
CA MET A 77 9.28 4.16 0.14
C MET A 77 8.91 5.01 -1.06
N ARG A 78 9.06 6.33 -0.97
CA ARG A 78 8.80 7.26 -2.08
C ARG A 78 9.74 7.03 -3.25
N ASP A 79 11.01 6.79 -2.98
CA ASP A 79 12.00 6.55 -4.02
C ASP A 79 11.77 5.18 -4.71
N LYS A 80 11.13 4.24 -4.01
CA LYS A 80 10.72 2.92 -4.52
C LYS A 80 9.32 2.89 -5.14
N SER A 81 8.59 4.01 -5.18
CA SER A 81 7.22 4.12 -5.69
C SER A 81 7.14 4.06 -7.21
N HIS A 82 7.35 2.87 -7.76
CA HIS A 82 7.37 2.59 -9.19
C HIS A 82 6.01 2.10 -9.74
N MET A 83 5.09 1.63 -8.89
CA MET A 83 3.75 1.23 -9.34
C MET A 83 2.95 2.48 -9.66
N GLY A 84 2.50 2.60 -10.90
CA GLY A 84 1.86 3.81 -11.42
C GLY A 84 0.42 3.96 -10.96
N GLY A 85 -0.06 5.20 -10.98
CA GLY A 85 -1.50 5.46 -11.04
C GLY A 85 -1.97 5.45 -12.48
N ASP A 86 -1.97 4.29 -13.14
CA ASP A 86 -2.38 4.13 -14.54
C ASP A 86 -3.59 3.21 -14.69
N GLY A 87 -4.20 2.81 -13.57
CA GLY A 87 -5.32 1.87 -13.52
C GLY A 87 -4.94 0.42 -13.78
N LYS A 88 -3.66 0.10 -13.99
CA LYS A 88 -3.22 -1.28 -14.13
C LYS A 88 -3.21 -1.99 -12.78
N ILE A 89 -3.43 -3.29 -12.83
CA ILE A 89 -3.26 -4.18 -11.70
C ILE A 89 -1.79 -4.57 -11.60
N TYR A 90 -1.21 -4.34 -10.42
CA TYR A 90 0.12 -4.77 -10.03
C TYR A 90 0.00 -5.87 -9.00
N GLU A 91 0.77 -6.93 -9.18
CA GLU A 91 0.74 -8.10 -8.31
C GLU A 91 2.15 -8.48 -7.88
N GLY A 92 2.26 -9.11 -6.72
CA GLY A 92 3.54 -9.61 -6.25
C GLY A 92 3.47 -10.27 -4.90
N THR A 93 4.62 -10.74 -4.44
CA THR A 93 4.82 -11.31 -3.11
C THR A 93 5.43 -10.27 -2.17
N LEU A 94 5.07 -10.39 -0.91
CA LEU A 94 5.58 -9.62 0.22
C LEU A 94 6.15 -10.60 1.25
N ASP A 95 7.02 -10.09 2.11
CA ASP A 95 7.57 -10.87 3.22
C ASP A 95 6.44 -11.38 4.15
N GLY A 96 6.69 -12.51 4.82
CA GLY A 96 5.68 -13.17 5.65
C GLY A 96 4.66 -14.01 4.88
N GLY A 97 4.96 -14.36 3.63
CA GLY A 97 4.11 -15.24 2.82
C GLY A 97 2.84 -14.55 2.31
N LEU A 98 2.83 -13.22 2.28
CA LEU A 98 1.71 -12.44 1.76
C LEU A 98 1.88 -12.20 0.26
N CYS A 99 0.77 -12.18 -0.44
CA CYS A 99 0.63 -11.84 -1.84
C CYS A 99 -0.29 -10.61 -1.92
N TYR A 100 -0.01 -9.71 -2.85
CA TYR A 100 -0.84 -8.54 -3.11
C TYR A 100 -1.31 -8.48 -4.55
N SER A 101 -2.49 -7.89 -4.75
CA SER A 101 -3.00 -7.43 -6.03
C SER A 101 -3.59 -6.03 -5.82
N GLY A 102 -3.12 -5.03 -6.55
CA GLY A 102 -3.54 -3.65 -6.32
C GLY A 102 -3.44 -2.75 -7.53
N SER A 103 -4.16 -1.63 -7.50
CA SER A 103 -4.18 -0.64 -8.58
C SER A 103 -4.35 0.77 -8.04
N MET A 104 -4.01 1.77 -8.85
CA MET A 104 -4.22 3.17 -8.54
C MET A 104 -4.71 3.93 -9.77
N GLY A 105 -5.68 4.82 -9.59
CA GLY A 105 -6.16 5.72 -10.66
C GLY A 105 -5.15 6.83 -11.01
N GLY A 106 -5.21 7.33 -12.25
CA GLY A 106 -4.30 8.39 -12.75
C GLY A 106 -4.79 9.83 -12.63
N THR A 107 -5.97 10.05 -12.05
CA THR A 107 -6.56 11.38 -11.92
C THR A 107 -6.03 12.10 -10.67
N GLY A 108 -6.35 13.40 -10.54
CA GLY A 108 -6.10 14.17 -9.32
C GLY A 108 -6.97 13.79 -8.12
N LYS A 109 -7.92 12.86 -8.29
CA LYS A 109 -8.74 12.26 -7.21
C LYS A 109 -8.66 10.73 -7.30
N PRO A 110 -7.47 10.13 -7.13
CA PRO A 110 -7.30 8.71 -7.40
C PRO A 110 -7.79 7.86 -6.23
N HIS A 111 -8.25 6.66 -6.58
CA HIS A 111 -8.44 5.56 -5.64
C HIS A 111 -7.23 4.64 -5.79
N VAL A 112 -6.56 4.33 -4.68
CA VAL A 112 -5.65 3.19 -4.56
C VAL A 112 -6.48 2.08 -3.91
N GLU A 113 -6.46 0.89 -4.50
CA GLU A 113 -7.06 -0.33 -3.99
C GLU A 113 -6.01 -1.43 -3.93
N ILE A 114 -5.88 -2.08 -2.78
CA ILE A 114 -4.93 -3.17 -2.58
C ILE A 114 -5.62 -4.29 -1.83
N ILE A 115 -5.55 -5.48 -2.40
CA ILE A 115 -6.02 -6.74 -1.83
C ILE A 115 -4.79 -7.51 -1.36
N LEU A 116 -4.77 -7.88 -0.07
CA LEU A 116 -3.76 -8.77 0.50
C LEU A 116 -4.35 -10.14 0.77
N GLN A 117 -3.56 -11.18 0.51
CA GLN A 117 -3.89 -12.58 0.81
C GLN A 117 -2.62 -13.35 1.18
N TYR A 118 -2.73 -14.44 1.94
CA TYR A 118 -1.59 -15.36 2.04
C TYR A 118 -1.40 -16.06 0.71
N CYS A 119 -0.15 -16.16 0.27
CA CYS A 119 0.19 -16.98 -0.88
C CYS A 119 -0.15 -18.43 -0.51
N SER A 120 -1.07 -19.08 -1.23
CA SER A 120 -1.33 -20.51 -1.04
C SER A 120 0.00 -21.25 -1.20
N SER A 121 0.43 -21.96 -0.15
CA SER A 121 1.45 -22.99 -0.31
C SER A 121 0.96 -23.91 -1.42
N LYS A 122 1.67 -23.98 -2.55
CA LYS A 122 1.46 -25.09 -3.47
C LYS A 122 1.60 -26.34 -2.61
N ASN A 123 0.50 -27.09 -2.44
CA ASN A 123 0.56 -28.39 -1.82
C ASN A 123 1.62 -29.18 -2.59
N GLU A 124 2.76 -29.44 -1.95
CA GLU A 124 3.67 -30.49 -2.37
C GLU A 124 2.91 -31.81 -2.17
N THR A 125 2.14 -32.20 -3.19
CA THR A 125 1.70 -33.58 -3.36
C THR A 125 2.95 -34.43 -3.54
N ARG A 126 3.26 -35.17 -2.48
CA ARG A 126 4.24 -36.24 -2.43
C ARG A 126 3.66 -37.51 -3.02
#